data_AF-A0ABD3V1S7-F1
#
_entry.id   AF-A0ABD3V1S7-F1
#
_cell.length_a   1.000
_cell.length_b   1.000
_cell.length_c   1.000
_cell.angle_alpha   90.00
_cell.angle_beta   90.00
_cell.angle_gamma   90.00
#
_symmetry.space_group_name_H-M   'P 1'
#
loop_
_entity.id
_entity.type
_entity.pdbx_description
1 polymer ?
#
loop_
_entity_poly.entity_id
_entity_poly.type
_entity_poly.pdbx_seq_one_letter_code
_entity_poly.pdbx_strand_id
1 'polypeptide(L)'
;MPLKLFLEALTKDLESDLTKTRAIYRWLTIQPIRTIKKTKSEVDKNTAEYLLRLVENRLTYAQLFSILCGMIDVPCVVISGFTKGSAYQVGEKLTKKHRAEWNAVLINEIWCLVDTFWGACEIVEKSTTELKYSYDDYYFLTDPEQFIYTHFPDVSQWQLLDKSISMIQFRKQACLKQIFFELGMKSLADTLCCLETKDGDVSLVFGLNRHRSKQQTFQ
;
A
#
# COMPACT_ATOMS: atom_id res chain seq x y z
N MET A 1 11.83 -23.04 -10.27
CA MET A 1 11.12 -22.64 -11.50
C MET A 1 11.60 -21.25 -11.92
N PRO A 2 11.91 -21.00 -13.21
CA PRO A 2 12.19 -19.67 -13.75
C PRO A 2 11.03 -18.69 -13.51
N LEU A 3 11.33 -17.40 -13.31
CA LEU A 3 10.29 -16.40 -13.00
C LEU A 3 9.22 -16.31 -14.10
N LYS A 4 9.61 -16.39 -15.37
CA LYS A 4 8.67 -16.34 -16.51
C LYS A 4 7.68 -17.49 -16.51
N LEU A 5 8.15 -18.73 -16.37
CA LEU A 5 7.30 -19.92 -16.32
C LEU A 5 6.37 -19.91 -15.09
N PHE A 6 6.88 -19.41 -13.96
CA PHE A 6 6.04 -19.20 -12.78
C PHE A 6 4.89 -18.24 -13.07
N LEU A 7 5.20 -17.11 -13.71
CA LEU A 7 4.22 -16.07 -13.99
C LEU A 7 3.18 -16.53 -15.01
N GLU A 8 3.61 -17.21 -16.09
CA GLU A 8 2.72 -17.86 -17.05
C GLU A 8 1.75 -18.84 -16.37
N ALA A 9 2.23 -19.63 -15.41
CA ALA A 9 1.38 -20.53 -14.62
C ALA A 9 0.43 -19.77 -13.68
N LEU A 10 0.89 -18.68 -13.05
CA LEU A 10 0.08 -17.85 -12.16
C LEU A 10 -1.08 -17.16 -12.89
N THR A 11 -0.87 -16.78 -14.16
CA THR A 11 -1.84 -16.01 -14.95
C THR A 11 -2.55 -16.81 -16.04
N LYS A 12 -2.33 -18.12 -16.13
CA LYS A 12 -2.74 -18.97 -17.26
C LYS A 12 -4.22 -18.86 -17.63
N ASP A 13 -5.08 -18.86 -16.61
CA ASP A 13 -6.54 -18.88 -16.77
C ASP A 13 -7.19 -17.51 -16.48
N LEU A 14 -6.38 -16.45 -16.47
CA LEU A 14 -6.82 -15.09 -16.15
C LEU A 14 -6.87 -14.25 -17.43
N GLU A 15 -8.06 -13.78 -17.78
CA GLU A 15 -8.28 -13.11 -19.06
C GLU A 15 -7.88 -11.63 -19.04
N SER A 16 -8.18 -10.90 -17.95
CA SER A 16 -8.02 -9.45 -17.87
C SER A 16 -6.77 -9.02 -17.12
N ASP A 17 -6.25 -7.84 -17.47
CA ASP A 17 -5.11 -7.24 -16.77
C ASP A 17 -5.42 -7.02 -15.29
N LEU A 18 -6.67 -6.72 -14.95
CA LEU A 18 -7.13 -6.62 -13.57
C LEU A 18 -6.90 -7.93 -12.80
N THR A 19 -7.37 -9.07 -13.33
CA THR A 19 -7.28 -10.34 -12.61
C THR A 19 -5.84 -10.83 -12.54
N LYS A 20 -5.05 -10.67 -13.62
CA LYS A 20 -3.62 -10.98 -13.63
C LYS A 20 -2.84 -10.14 -12.61
N THR A 21 -3.03 -8.82 -12.63
CA THR A 21 -2.40 -7.89 -11.69
C THR A 21 -2.78 -8.20 -10.24
N ARG A 22 -4.05 -8.56 -9.99
CA ARG A 22 -4.51 -8.99 -8.66
C ARG A 22 -3.87 -10.31 -8.21
N ALA A 23 -3.69 -11.27 -9.12
CA ALA A 23 -3.00 -12.52 -8.81
C ALA A 23 -1.53 -12.28 -8.43
N ILE A 24 -0.84 -11.41 -9.18
CA ILE A 24 0.53 -10.98 -8.88
C ILE A 24 0.60 -10.29 -7.51
N TYR A 25 -0.30 -9.32 -7.25
CA TYR A 25 -0.40 -8.61 -5.99
C TYR A 25 -0.52 -9.60 -4.82
N ARG A 26 -1.56 -10.44 -4.86
CA ARG A 26 -1.84 -11.41 -3.80
C ARG A 26 -0.69 -12.36 -3.57
N TRP A 27 -0.10 -12.89 -4.65
CA TRP A 27 1.05 -13.78 -4.54
C TRP A 27 2.21 -13.08 -3.85
N LEU A 28 2.57 -11.86 -4.28
CA LEU A 28 3.72 -11.14 -3.74
C LEU A 28 3.54 -10.77 -2.26
N THR A 29 2.36 -10.26 -1.89
CA THR A 29 2.06 -9.78 -0.53
C THR A 29 2.01 -10.87 0.53
N ILE A 30 1.77 -12.13 0.16
CA ILE A 30 1.75 -13.26 1.10
C ILE A 30 3.07 -14.02 1.16
N GLN A 31 4.11 -13.57 0.45
CA GLN A 31 5.39 -14.27 0.49
C GLN A 31 6.01 -14.16 1.88
N PRO A 32 6.61 -15.24 2.40
CA PRO A 32 7.09 -15.28 3.76
C PRO A 32 8.48 -14.64 3.92
N ILE A 33 8.67 -13.43 3.37
CA ILE A 33 9.96 -12.77 3.13
C ILE A 33 10.87 -12.79 4.38
N ARG A 34 10.35 -12.53 5.57
CA ARG A 34 11.13 -12.49 6.82
C ARG A 34 11.71 -13.85 7.25
N THR A 35 11.11 -14.95 6.80
CA THR A 35 11.50 -16.32 7.19
C THR A 35 12.30 -17.04 6.11
N ILE A 36 12.40 -16.48 4.91
CA ILE A 36 13.19 -17.06 3.83
C ILE A 36 14.65 -17.14 4.28
N LYS A 37 15.12 -18.37 4.48
CA LYS A 37 16.51 -18.64 4.85
C LYS A 37 17.41 -18.43 3.63
N LYS A 38 18.53 -17.74 3.84
CA LYS A 38 19.56 -17.57 2.82
C LYS A 38 20.14 -18.94 2.47
N THR A 39 19.86 -19.41 1.27
CA THR A 39 20.50 -20.61 0.71
C THR A 39 21.56 -20.17 -0.29
N LYS A 40 22.74 -20.81 -0.27
CA LYS A 40 23.71 -20.71 -1.36
C LYS A 40 23.12 -21.39 -2.60
N SER A 41 22.31 -20.69 -3.38
CA SER A 41 21.84 -21.19 -4.68
C SER A 41 22.55 -20.41 -5.77
N GLU A 42 23.30 -21.13 -6.61
CA GLU A 42 24.04 -20.61 -7.76
C GLU A 42 23.16 -20.46 -9.02
N VAL A 43 21.83 -20.61 -8.90
CA VAL A 43 20.94 -20.61 -10.06
C VAL A 43 20.39 -19.20 -10.32
N ASP A 44 21.09 -18.49 -11.18
CA ASP A 44 20.68 -17.19 -11.73
C ASP A 44 19.23 -17.23 -12.28
N LYS A 45 18.43 -16.22 -11.93
CA LYS A 45 17.10 -15.88 -12.52
C LYS A 45 15.91 -16.80 -12.20
N ASN A 46 15.93 -17.56 -11.11
CA ASN A 46 14.73 -18.28 -10.64
C ASN A 46 13.80 -17.39 -9.78
N THR A 47 12.55 -17.79 -9.56
CA THR A 47 11.58 -17.02 -8.75
C THR A 47 12.07 -16.75 -7.32
N ALA A 48 12.76 -17.72 -6.70
CA ALA A 48 13.27 -17.60 -5.35
C ALA A 48 14.37 -16.53 -5.23
N GLU A 49 15.20 -16.34 -6.25
CA GLU A 49 16.23 -15.29 -6.29
C GLU A 49 15.61 -13.89 -6.23
N TYR A 50 14.48 -13.66 -6.88
CA TYR A 50 13.77 -12.37 -6.77
C TYR A 50 13.23 -12.12 -5.36
N LEU A 51 12.76 -13.16 -4.67
CA LEU A 51 12.36 -13.06 -3.26
C LEU A 51 13.57 -12.85 -2.35
N LEU A 52 14.70 -13.52 -2.61
CA LEU A 52 15.95 -13.30 -1.87
C LEU A 52 16.47 -11.87 -2.03
N ARG A 53 16.32 -11.26 -3.21
CA ARG A 53 16.65 -9.84 -3.43
C ARG A 53 15.81 -8.90 -2.55
N LEU A 54 14.54 -9.23 -2.29
CA LEU A 54 13.73 -8.49 -1.31
C LEU A 54 14.30 -8.64 0.11
N VAL A 55 14.66 -9.87 0.52
CA VAL A 55 15.26 -10.14 1.84
C VAL A 55 16.56 -9.36 2.03
N GLU A 56 17.34 -9.20 0.96
CA GLU A 56 18.64 -8.53 0.99
C GLU A 56 18.54 -7.02 0.75
N ASN A 57 17.33 -6.46 0.63
CA ASN A 57 17.09 -5.05 0.27
C ASN A 57 17.79 -4.63 -1.05
N ARG A 58 18.04 -5.59 -1.95
CA ARG A 58 18.55 -5.33 -3.31
C ARG A 58 17.44 -5.01 -4.31
N LEU A 59 16.19 -5.24 -3.91
CA LEU A 59 14.98 -4.97 -4.67
C LEU A 59 13.89 -4.52 -3.69
N THR A 60 13.08 -3.55 -4.08
CA THR A 60 11.88 -3.16 -3.30
C THR A 60 10.67 -3.95 -3.77
N TYR A 61 9.63 -4.02 -2.94
CA TYR A 61 8.34 -4.60 -3.32
C TYR A 61 7.78 -3.91 -4.58
N ALA A 62 7.87 -2.58 -4.65
CA ALA A 62 7.39 -1.82 -5.78
C ALA A 62 8.15 -2.14 -7.08
N GLN A 63 9.46 -2.32 -7.00
CA GLN A 63 10.28 -2.72 -8.14
C GLN A 63 9.96 -4.15 -8.60
N LEU A 64 9.82 -5.12 -7.67
CA LEU A 64 9.45 -6.48 -8.04
C LEU A 64 8.06 -6.53 -8.67
N PHE A 65 7.10 -5.82 -8.11
CA PHE A 65 5.75 -5.73 -8.66
C PHE A 65 5.75 -5.16 -10.08
N SER A 66 6.51 -4.08 -10.33
CA SER A 66 6.67 -3.49 -11.67
C SER A 66 7.32 -4.47 -12.66
N ILE A 67 8.35 -5.21 -12.26
CA ILE A 67 8.97 -6.27 -13.08
C ILE A 67 7.93 -7.33 -13.48
N LEU A 68 7.14 -7.80 -12.51
CA LEU A 68 6.12 -8.83 -12.76
C LEU A 68 5.02 -8.33 -13.70
N CYS A 69 4.54 -7.09 -13.52
CA CYS A 69 3.56 -6.48 -14.42
C CYS A 69 4.11 -6.33 -15.84
N GLY A 70 5.36 -5.84 -15.99
CA GLY A 70 6.00 -5.70 -17.29
C GLY A 70 6.19 -7.03 -18.03
N MET A 71 6.35 -8.14 -17.33
CA MET A 71 6.48 -9.47 -17.94
C MET A 71 5.15 -10.03 -18.50
N ILE A 72 4.01 -9.45 -18.12
CA ILE A 72 2.69 -9.77 -18.69
C ILE A 72 2.12 -8.60 -19.49
N ASP A 73 2.99 -7.69 -19.93
CA ASP A 73 2.67 -6.50 -20.73
C ASP A 73 1.64 -5.54 -20.08
N VAL A 74 1.55 -5.53 -18.74
CA VAL A 74 0.73 -4.56 -17.99
C VAL A 74 1.58 -3.34 -17.63
N PRO A 75 1.25 -2.12 -18.12
CA PRO A 75 2.00 -0.91 -17.78
C PRO A 75 1.96 -0.63 -16.27
N CYS A 76 3.15 -0.51 -15.67
CA CYS A 76 3.30 -0.29 -14.24
C CYS A 76 4.49 0.62 -13.95
N VAL A 77 4.25 1.71 -13.23
CA VAL A 77 5.25 2.72 -12.86
C VAL A 77 5.59 2.59 -11.39
N VAL A 78 6.88 2.62 -11.06
CA VAL A 78 7.34 2.79 -9.67
C VAL A 78 7.29 4.28 -9.32
N ILE A 79 6.57 4.62 -8.27
CA ILE A 79 6.41 5.98 -7.76
C ILE A 79 7.26 6.12 -6.50
N SER A 80 8.16 7.09 -6.49
CA SER A 80 8.88 7.49 -5.28
C SER A 80 8.20 8.68 -4.60
N GLY A 81 8.22 8.71 -3.26
CA GLY A 81 7.69 9.84 -2.51
C GLY A 81 7.87 9.70 -1.00
N PHE A 82 6.94 10.29 -0.26
CA PHE A 82 6.90 10.29 1.20
C PHE A 82 5.66 9.58 1.71
N THR A 83 5.80 8.87 2.84
CA THR A 83 4.65 8.26 3.51
C THR A 83 4.51 8.65 4.99
N LYS A 84 3.26 8.70 5.46
CA LYS A 84 2.93 8.81 6.90
C LYS A 84 2.75 7.41 7.52
N GLY A 85 3.78 6.58 7.36
CA GLY A 85 3.80 5.19 7.83
C GLY A 85 4.11 5.03 9.32
N SER A 86 4.66 3.87 9.71
CA SER A 86 5.00 3.54 11.10
C SER A 86 6.05 4.46 11.72
N ALA A 87 6.94 5.04 10.91
CA ALA A 87 8.00 5.95 11.35
C ALA A 87 7.54 7.42 11.53
N TYR A 88 6.29 7.73 11.19
CA TYR A 88 5.72 9.08 11.23
C TYR A 88 4.92 9.33 12.51
N GLN A 89 5.21 10.45 13.16
CA GLN A 89 4.47 11.04 14.28
C GLN A 89 3.63 12.20 13.77
N VAL A 90 2.39 12.30 14.25
CA VAL A 90 1.45 13.35 13.83
C VAL A 90 2.04 14.74 14.07
N GLY A 91 2.07 15.57 13.03
CA GLY A 91 2.63 16.91 13.08
C GLY A 91 4.14 16.99 12.85
N GLU A 92 4.86 15.86 12.74
CA GLU A 92 6.30 15.90 12.49
C GLU A 92 6.64 16.30 11.05
N LYS A 93 7.88 16.77 10.85
CA LYS A 93 8.39 17.08 9.51
C LYS A 93 8.78 15.80 8.77
N LEU A 94 8.36 15.70 7.51
CA LEU A 94 8.79 14.62 6.62
C LEU A 94 10.26 14.78 6.22
N THR A 95 11.10 13.86 6.68
CA THR A 95 12.52 13.71 6.34
C THR A 95 12.80 12.42 5.56
N LYS A 96 14.07 12.12 5.26
CA LYS A 96 14.52 10.92 4.52
C LYS A 96 14.02 9.59 5.10
N LYS A 97 13.76 9.50 6.42
CA LYS A 97 13.25 8.28 7.06
C LYS A 97 11.84 7.88 6.59
N HIS A 98 11.12 8.80 5.95
CA HIS A 98 9.75 8.59 5.46
C HIS A 98 9.69 8.33 3.95
N ARG A 99 10.84 8.18 3.29
CA ARG A 99 10.88 7.86 1.85
C ARG A 99 10.36 6.45 1.64
N ALA A 100 9.52 6.28 0.62
CA ALA A 100 9.00 4.99 0.21
C ALA A 100 8.79 4.95 -1.30
N GLU A 101 8.55 3.74 -1.80
CA GLU A 101 8.16 3.47 -3.18
C GLU A 101 6.88 2.64 -3.20
N TRP A 102 5.98 2.95 -4.12
CA TRP A 102 4.76 2.21 -4.43
C TRP A 102 4.56 2.19 -5.95
N ASN A 103 3.41 1.75 -6.45
CA ASN A 103 3.14 1.65 -7.88
C ASN A 103 1.89 2.39 -8.32
N ALA A 104 1.88 2.80 -9.59
CA ALA A 104 0.66 2.98 -10.35
C ALA A 104 0.63 1.97 -11.50
N VAL A 105 -0.50 1.31 -11.70
CA VAL A 105 -0.72 0.32 -12.75
C VAL A 105 -1.86 0.76 -13.66
N LEU A 106 -1.72 0.58 -14.97
CA LEU A 106 -2.76 0.93 -15.94
C LEU A 106 -3.69 -0.27 -16.11
N ILE A 107 -4.96 -0.11 -15.72
CA ILE A 107 -5.99 -1.15 -15.81
C ILE A 107 -7.20 -0.53 -16.52
N ASN A 108 -7.63 -1.13 -17.63
CA ASN A 108 -8.74 -0.62 -18.44
C ASN A 108 -8.60 0.88 -18.77
N GLU A 109 -7.41 1.30 -19.23
CA GLU A 109 -7.06 2.70 -19.54
C GLU A 109 -7.08 3.68 -18.35
N ILE A 110 -7.17 3.19 -17.12
CA ILE A 110 -7.17 4.01 -15.90
C ILE A 110 -5.95 3.66 -15.05
N TRP A 111 -5.20 4.69 -14.66
CA TRP A 111 -4.10 4.52 -13.70
C TRP A 111 -4.67 4.30 -12.29
N CYS A 112 -4.20 3.27 -11.60
CA CYS A 112 -4.64 2.90 -10.26
C CYS A 112 -3.44 2.70 -9.32
N LEU A 113 -3.58 3.10 -8.06
CA LEU A 113 -2.50 3.05 -7.06
C LEU A 113 -2.43 1.68 -6.40
N VAL A 114 -1.22 1.16 -6.21
CA VAL A 114 -0.95 -0.12 -5.54
C VAL A 114 0.24 0.04 -4.61
N ASP A 115 0.11 -0.38 -3.35
CA ASP A 115 1.24 -0.52 -2.43
C ASP A 115 1.36 -1.98 -1.95
N THR A 116 2.30 -2.71 -2.55
CA THR A 116 2.57 -4.11 -2.20
C THR A 116 3.33 -4.28 -0.89
N PHE A 117 4.04 -3.25 -0.40
CA PHE A 117 4.73 -3.32 0.88
C PHE A 117 3.74 -3.14 2.05
N TRP A 118 2.84 -2.16 1.97
CA TRP A 118 1.79 -1.95 2.97
C TRP A 118 0.68 -3.00 2.85
N GLY A 119 0.48 -3.55 1.64
CA GLY A 119 -0.37 -4.70 1.38
C GLY A 119 0.10 -6.02 2.00
N ALA A 120 1.39 -6.16 2.32
CA ALA A 120 1.94 -7.38 2.89
C ALA A 120 1.71 -7.42 4.42
N CYS A 121 0.90 -8.38 4.89
CA CYS A 121 0.51 -8.48 6.29
C CYS A 121 0.96 -9.81 6.92
N GLU A 122 1.65 -9.70 8.05
CA GLU A 122 2.03 -10.84 8.89
C GLU A 122 1.07 -10.94 10.07
N ILE A 123 0.31 -12.04 10.14
CA ILE A 123 -0.61 -12.33 11.22
C ILE A 123 0.06 -13.36 12.14
N VAL A 124 0.23 -12.99 13.40
CA VAL A 124 0.59 -13.93 14.47
C VAL A 124 -0.71 -14.48 15.05
N GLU A 125 -0.96 -15.77 14.85
CA GLU A 125 -2.13 -16.43 15.43
C GLU A 125 -1.90 -16.60 16.94
N LYS A 126 -2.81 -16.12 17.80
CA LYS A 126 -2.57 -16.12 19.26
C LYS A 126 -2.52 -17.53 19.86
N SER A 127 -3.05 -18.54 19.16
CA SER A 127 -3.12 -19.93 19.63
C SER A 127 -1.95 -20.81 19.19
N THR A 128 -1.15 -20.37 18.21
CA THR A 128 -0.01 -21.14 17.67
C THR A 128 1.16 -20.18 17.44
N THR A 129 2.40 -20.62 17.64
CA THR A 129 3.57 -19.80 17.25
C THR A 129 3.79 -19.78 15.73
N GLU A 130 2.77 -20.10 14.94
CA GLU A 130 2.83 -20.17 13.49
C GLU A 130 2.52 -18.79 12.88
N LEU A 131 3.41 -18.36 11.98
CA LEU A 131 3.24 -17.13 11.22
C LEU A 131 2.31 -17.41 10.03
N LYS A 132 1.16 -16.74 9.98
CA LYS A 132 0.27 -16.73 8.82
C LYS A 132 0.50 -15.45 8.01
N TYR A 133 0.61 -15.60 6.70
CA TYR A 133 0.74 -14.48 5.78
C TYR A 133 -0.60 -14.20 5.13
N SER A 134 -0.99 -12.94 5.18
CA SER A 134 -2.21 -12.44 4.56
C SER A 134 -1.88 -11.20 3.75
N TYR A 135 -2.83 -10.77 2.94
CA TYR A 135 -2.71 -9.55 2.17
C TYR A 135 -3.86 -8.63 2.53
N ASP A 136 -3.59 -7.35 2.44
CA ASP A 136 -4.55 -6.30 2.68
C ASP A 136 -5.05 -5.74 1.34
N ASP A 137 -6.32 -5.97 1.04
CA ASP A 137 -6.92 -5.51 -0.22
C ASP A 137 -7.06 -3.99 -0.30
N TYR A 138 -6.98 -3.25 0.83
CA TYR A 138 -7.07 -1.80 0.81
C TYR A 138 -5.98 -1.17 -0.07
N TYR A 139 -4.77 -1.75 -0.09
CA TYR A 139 -3.63 -1.24 -0.86
C TYR A 139 -3.58 -1.75 -2.32
N PHE A 140 -4.63 -2.42 -2.80
CA PHE A 140 -4.78 -2.83 -4.19
C PHE A 140 -5.81 -1.96 -4.91
N LEU A 141 -5.36 -1.14 -5.86
CA LEU A 141 -6.19 -0.19 -6.61
C LEU A 141 -6.92 0.79 -5.66
N THR A 142 -6.19 1.30 -4.66
CA THR A 142 -6.76 2.22 -3.67
C THR A 142 -7.21 3.51 -4.35
N ASP A 143 -8.37 3.99 -3.91
CA ASP A 143 -8.90 5.30 -4.29
C ASP A 143 -7.86 6.41 -4.00
N PRO A 144 -7.45 7.21 -5.00
CA PRO A 144 -6.54 8.33 -4.82
C PRO A 144 -6.90 9.29 -3.68
N GLU A 145 -8.20 9.57 -3.48
CA GLU A 145 -8.67 10.46 -2.40
C GLU A 145 -8.40 9.89 -1.00
N GLN A 146 -8.29 8.58 -0.89
CA GLN A 146 -7.96 7.88 0.36
C GLN A 146 -6.45 7.70 0.49
N PHE A 147 -5.78 7.35 -0.62
CA PHE A 147 -4.35 7.05 -0.66
C PHE A 147 -3.48 8.28 -0.33
N ILE A 148 -3.91 9.47 -0.77
CA ILE A 148 -3.19 10.73 -0.55
C ILE A 148 -3.05 11.11 0.93
N TYR A 149 -3.86 10.57 1.84
CA TYR A 149 -3.71 10.84 3.27
C TYR A 149 -2.41 10.29 3.85
N THR A 150 -1.89 9.22 3.25
CA THR A 150 -0.69 8.53 3.71
C THR A 150 0.45 8.55 2.71
N HIS A 151 0.21 8.74 1.41
CA HIS A 151 1.24 8.67 0.35
C HIS A 151 1.28 9.96 -0.47
N PHE A 152 2.43 10.64 -0.50
CA PHE A 152 2.63 11.85 -1.29
C PHE A 152 3.78 11.66 -2.29
N PRO A 153 3.50 11.63 -3.61
CA PRO A 153 4.51 11.37 -4.63
C PRO A 153 5.42 12.57 -4.86
N ASP A 154 6.66 12.30 -5.29
CA ASP A 154 7.62 13.35 -5.71
C ASP A 154 7.13 14.08 -6.97
N VAL A 155 6.45 13.37 -7.89
CA VAL A 155 5.88 13.93 -9.12
C VAL A 155 4.36 14.05 -8.95
N SER A 156 3.85 15.28 -9.03
CA SER A 156 2.47 15.62 -8.69
C SER A 156 1.41 14.86 -9.50
N GLN A 157 1.70 14.48 -10.75
CA GLN A 157 0.76 13.76 -11.60
C GLN A 157 0.35 12.39 -11.00
N TRP A 158 1.23 11.77 -10.23
CA TRP A 158 1.00 10.47 -9.62
C TRP A 158 0.14 10.53 -8.35
N GLN A 159 -0.39 11.71 -8.00
CA GLN A 159 -1.45 11.80 -7.00
C GLN A 159 -2.75 11.22 -7.54
N LEU A 160 -2.96 11.23 -8.87
CA LEU A 160 -4.19 10.78 -9.54
C LEU A 160 -5.47 11.43 -9.00
N LEU A 161 -5.34 12.64 -8.44
CA LEU A 161 -6.46 13.46 -7.97
C LEU A 161 -6.88 14.44 -9.07
N ASP A 162 -8.17 14.70 -9.16
CA ASP A 162 -8.73 15.79 -9.98
C ASP A 162 -8.10 17.14 -9.63
N LYS A 163 -7.86 17.36 -8.33
CA LYS A 163 -7.15 18.53 -7.81
C LYS A 163 -5.98 18.09 -6.93
N SER A 164 -4.78 18.15 -7.48
CA SER A 164 -3.55 17.85 -6.75
C SER A 164 -3.39 18.76 -5.53
N ILE A 165 -2.86 18.21 -4.45
CA ILE A 165 -2.48 18.95 -3.25
C ILE A 165 -0.98 19.21 -3.20
N SER A 166 -0.59 20.28 -2.52
CA SER A 166 0.80 20.60 -2.22
C SER A 166 1.33 19.78 -1.04
N MET A 167 2.66 19.69 -0.92
CA MET A 167 3.32 19.11 0.26
C MET A 167 2.92 19.81 1.57
N ILE A 168 2.61 21.12 1.53
CA ILE A 168 2.14 21.86 2.70
C ILE A 168 0.76 21.38 3.13
N GLN A 169 -0.16 21.20 2.17
CA GLN A 169 -1.49 20.65 2.44
C GLN A 169 -1.39 19.21 2.94
N PHE A 170 -0.61 18.36 2.27
CA PHE A 170 -0.39 16.98 2.70
C PHE A 170 0.11 16.91 4.15
N ARG A 171 1.10 17.73 4.53
CA ARG A 171 1.61 17.75 5.91
C ARG A 171 0.58 18.19 6.93
N LYS A 172 -0.29 19.13 6.56
CA LYS A 172 -1.35 19.66 7.43
C LYS A 172 -2.55 18.73 7.54
N GLN A 173 -2.76 17.80 6.60
CA GLN A 173 -3.86 16.85 6.66
C GLN A 173 -3.71 15.86 7.83
N ALA A 174 -4.85 15.50 8.43
CA ALA A 174 -4.96 14.46 9.44
C ALA A 174 -4.33 13.15 8.96
N CYS A 175 -3.84 12.35 9.91
CA CYS A 175 -3.26 11.04 9.61
C CYS A 175 -4.39 9.99 9.59
N LEU A 176 -5.20 9.99 8.53
CA LEU A 176 -6.23 8.98 8.32
C LEU A 176 -5.59 7.75 7.67
N LYS A 177 -5.82 6.58 8.28
CA LYS A 177 -5.30 5.29 7.79
C LYS A 177 -6.45 4.44 7.27
N GLN A 178 -6.11 3.38 6.54
CA GLN A 178 -7.03 2.34 6.06
C GLN A 178 -8.28 2.11 6.94
N ILE A 179 -8.11 1.82 8.23
CA ILE A 179 -9.22 1.47 9.12
C ILE A 179 -10.32 2.54 9.17
N PHE A 180 -9.95 3.82 9.01
CA PHE A 180 -10.90 4.93 8.92
C PHE A 180 -11.83 4.75 7.71
N PHE A 181 -11.24 4.48 6.54
CA PHE A 181 -11.98 4.30 5.30
C PHE A 181 -12.73 2.97 5.25
N GLU A 182 -12.15 1.90 5.78
CA GLU A 182 -12.82 0.61 5.89
C GLU A 182 -14.04 0.68 6.80
N LEU A 183 -14.01 1.44 7.89
CA LEU A 183 -15.19 1.66 8.73
C LEU A 183 -16.26 2.53 8.04
N GLY A 184 -15.98 3.01 6.81
CA GLY A 184 -16.83 3.94 6.08
C GLY A 184 -16.94 5.29 6.78
N MET A 185 -15.91 5.66 7.55
CA MET A 185 -15.86 6.96 8.20
C MET A 185 -15.64 8.04 7.16
N LYS A 186 -16.23 9.21 7.41
CA LYS A 186 -16.03 10.40 6.58
C LYS A 186 -15.63 11.56 7.48
N SER A 187 -14.67 12.35 7.03
CA SER A 187 -14.45 13.65 7.66
C SER A 187 -15.63 14.55 7.31
N LEU A 188 -16.25 15.17 8.31
CA LEU A 188 -17.34 16.14 8.11
C LEU A 188 -16.84 17.59 8.24
N ALA A 189 -15.54 17.78 8.44
CA ALA A 189 -14.86 19.07 8.57
C ALA A 189 -13.43 19.00 8.01
N ASP A 190 -12.72 20.13 7.98
CA ASP A 190 -11.30 20.17 7.63
C ASP A 190 -10.48 19.31 8.61
N THR A 191 -9.96 18.19 8.11
CA THR A 191 -9.16 17.24 8.88
C THR A 191 -7.72 17.72 8.93
N LEU A 192 -7.39 18.58 9.89
CA LEU A 192 -6.02 19.01 10.16
C LEU A 192 -5.32 18.09 11.16
N CYS A 193 -4.01 17.88 11.01
CA CYS A 193 -3.19 17.09 11.93
C CYS A 193 -2.89 17.80 13.25
N CYS A 194 -2.89 19.13 13.23
CA CYS A 194 -2.68 19.99 14.39
C CYS A 194 -3.84 20.98 14.45
N LEU A 195 -4.50 21.05 15.59
CA LEU A 195 -5.66 21.91 15.82
C LEU A 195 -5.28 22.98 16.84
N GLU A 196 -5.64 24.22 16.54
CA GLU A 196 -5.56 25.31 17.50
C GLU A 196 -6.90 25.39 18.24
N THR A 197 -6.85 25.39 19.56
CA THR A 197 -8.05 25.51 20.39
C THR A 197 -8.34 26.98 20.67
N LYS A 198 -9.63 27.32 20.82
CA LYS A 198 -10.04 28.57 21.46
C LYS A 198 -10.53 28.19 22.86
N ASP A 199 -9.93 28.80 23.87
CA ASP A 199 -10.29 28.59 25.28
C ASP A 199 -10.11 27.14 25.79
N GLY A 200 -9.26 26.35 25.12
CA GLY A 200 -9.00 24.95 25.50
C GLY A 200 -9.91 23.94 24.80
N ASP A 201 -10.94 24.39 24.08
CA ASP A 201 -11.92 23.53 23.43
C ASP A 201 -11.65 23.34 21.93
N VAL A 202 -11.87 22.11 21.45
CA VAL A 202 -11.89 21.75 20.04
C VAL A 202 -12.94 20.67 19.78
N SER A 203 -13.70 20.82 18.69
CA SER A 203 -14.69 19.83 18.27
C SER A 203 -14.22 19.12 17.01
N LEU A 204 -14.16 17.79 17.06
CA LEU A 204 -13.90 16.93 15.91
C LEU A 204 -15.20 16.23 15.52
N VAL A 205 -15.61 16.41 14.27
CA VAL A 205 -16.86 15.83 13.75
C VAL A 205 -16.53 14.84 12.64
N PHE A 206 -16.88 13.58 12.84
CA PHE A 206 -16.74 12.52 11.84
C PHE A 206 -18.06 11.78 11.66
N GLY A 207 -18.32 11.39 10.41
CA GLY A 207 -19.48 10.58 10.05
C GLY A 207 -19.15 9.10 10.21
N LEU A 208 -20.08 8.34 10.77
CA LEU A 208 -20.01 6.87 10.87
C LEU A 208 -21.02 6.24 9.91
N ASN A 209 -20.66 5.11 9.32
CA ASN A 209 -21.59 4.35 8.51
C ASN A 209 -22.62 3.65 9.39
N ARG A 210 -23.90 4.08 9.31
CA ARG A 210 -25.02 3.55 10.12
C ARG A 210 -25.21 2.03 10.03
N HIS A 211 -24.81 1.40 8.93
CA HIS A 211 -24.93 -0.05 8.75
C HIS A 211 -23.80 -0.82 9.44
N ARG A 212 -22.65 -0.18 9.67
CA ARG A 212 -21.48 -0.76 10.36
C ARG A 212 -21.42 -0.35 11.85
N SER A 213 -22.24 0.61 12.28
CA SER A 213 -22.22 1.17 13.64
C SER A 213 -23.19 0.51 14.64
N LYS A 214 -23.98 -0.49 14.23
CA LYS A 214 -25.00 -1.13 15.09
C LYS A 214 -24.45 -1.84 16.35
N GLN A 215 -23.13 -2.00 16.48
CA GLN A 215 -22.47 -2.63 17.63
C GLN A 215 -21.48 -1.72 18.36
N GLN A 216 -21.43 -0.42 18.06
CA GLN A 216 -20.49 0.50 18.71
C GLN A 216 -21.18 1.25 19.86
N THR A 217 -21.01 0.77 21.08
CA THR A 217 -21.18 1.58 22.29
C THR A 217 -19.93 2.43 22.47
N PHE A 218 -20.09 3.75 22.38
CA PHE A 218 -19.05 4.70 22.79
C PHE A 218 -19.02 4.70 24.32
N GLN A 219 -17.90 4.26 24.91
CA GLN A 219 -17.58 4.46 26.33
C GLN A 219 -16.86 5.78 26.52
#